data_AF-A0A1H6RNY3-F1
#
_entry.id   AF-A0A1H6RNY3-F1
#
_cell.length_a   1.000
_cell.length_b   1.000
_cell.length_c   1.000
_cell.angle_alpha   90.00
_cell.angle_beta   90.00
_cell.angle_gamma   90.00
#
_symmetry.space_group_name_H-M   'P 1'
#
loop_
_entity.id
_entity.type
_entity.pdbx_description
1 polymer ?
#
loop_
_entity_poly.entity_id
_entity_poly.type
_entity_poly.pdbx_seq_one_letter_code
_entity_poly.pdbx_strand_id
1 'polypeptide(L)'
;MSMPSSSLSLATDAADLASATTEKTNLLGMTPQALIDFFQTLGEKSFRATQVLKWMHHYGVDDFSQMTDLSKGLRQRLSEVAEIRAPKVVYHHYSEDGTRKWVLEVDAGSYVETVLIPAESHRRTLCVSSQVGCSLDCSFCSTGKQGFQRNLSAAEIIGQVWVAQRSFGPRKDTSNRPVTNVVMMGMGEPLLNYEPVLDAMRLMLDDKGYGLSKRRVTLSTSGVVPMIERLGDDIDVSLAISLHAATDELRNELVPINKKYNIDALITACQGYLKKCGDKRVITIEYTLIDGVNDSVTDAKVLAQRLQSLPCKINLIPFNPFPNTQYRKPSRNRVMAFQQALYDLGYTATIRSTRGDDIDAACGQLVGQVQDKTRRSAKYQQVIATSAP
;
A
#
# COMPACT_ATOMS: atom_id res chain seq x y z
N MET A 1 2.64 -16.38 74.59
CA MET A 1 2.32 -17.78 74.26
C MET A 1 0.83 -17.98 74.44
N SER A 2 0.07 -17.96 73.34
CA SER A 2 -1.21 -18.67 73.13
C SER A 2 -1.98 -17.99 71.99
N MET A 3 -2.04 -18.66 70.84
CA MET A 3 -3.07 -18.38 69.84
C MET A 3 -4.42 -18.93 70.35
N PRO A 4 -5.54 -18.45 69.80
CA PRO A 4 -6.41 -19.43 69.16
C PRO A 4 -6.93 -19.00 67.78
N SER A 5 -6.80 -19.97 66.87
CA SER A 5 -7.61 -20.33 65.71
C SER A 5 -8.91 -19.55 65.45
N SER A 6 -8.97 -18.88 64.30
CA SER A 6 -10.21 -18.46 63.64
C SER A 6 -10.74 -19.56 62.73
N SER A 7 -11.96 -20.01 63.00
CA SER A 7 -12.81 -20.79 62.10
C SER A 7 -13.24 -19.95 60.90
N LEU A 8 -12.92 -20.39 59.68
CA LEU A 8 -13.55 -19.89 58.46
C LEU A 8 -14.61 -20.88 57.99
N SER A 9 -15.86 -20.42 57.89
CA SER A 9 -16.86 -21.02 57.02
C SER A 9 -17.69 -19.93 56.38
N LEU A 10 -17.86 -20.04 55.05
CA LEU A 10 -18.94 -19.50 54.22
C LEU A 10 -18.92 -17.95 54.10
N ALA A 11 -19.03 -17.32 52.94
CA ALA A 11 -19.84 -17.66 51.77
C ALA A 11 -19.44 -16.75 50.59
N THR A 12 -19.75 -17.21 49.38
CA THR A 12 -20.12 -16.41 48.18
C THR A 12 -19.13 -15.37 47.67
N ASP A 13 -18.54 -15.66 46.51
CA ASP A 13 -18.58 -14.72 45.38
C ASP A 13 -18.66 -15.51 44.07
N ALA A 14 -19.88 -15.94 43.77
CA ALA A 14 -20.30 -16.30 42.42
C ALA A 14 -20.56 -15.00 41.65
N ALA A 15 -19.50 -14.26 41.32
CA ALA A 15 -19.61 -13.01 40.58
C ALA A 15 -18.38 -12.66 39.72
N ASP A 16 -17.52 -13.63 39.40
CA ASP A 16 -16.30 -13.39 38.60
C ASP A 16 -16.26 -14.20 37.29
N LEU A 17 -17.42 -14.34 36.65
CA LEU A 17 -17.56 -14.81 35.26
C LEU A 17 -17.89 -13.63 34.35
N ALA A 18 -17.11 -12.55 34.46
CA ALA A 18 -17.15 -11.45 33.51
C ALA A 18 -16.34 -11.82 32.26
N SER A 19 -17.05 -12.32 31.24
CA SER A 19 -16.79 -12.08 29.81
C SER A 19 -15.33 -12.20 29.34
N ALA A 20 -14.83 -13.44 29.20
CA ALA A 20 -13.81 -13.71 28.20
C ALA A 20 -14.45 -13.49 26.81
N THR A 21 -14.33 -12.30 26.24
CA THR A 21 -14.68 -12.07 24.84
C THR A 21 -13.73 -12.92 24.00
N THR A 22 -14.24 -14.03 23.46
CA THR A 22 -13.52 -14.84 22.46
C THR A 22 -13.08 -13.92 21.34
N GLU A 23 -11.76 -13.79 21.13
CA GLU A 23 -11.20 -12.95 20.07
C GLU A 23 -11.68 -13.50 18.72
N LYS A 24 -12.43 -12.69 17.98
CA LYS A 24 -12.98 -13.09 16.68
C LYS A 24 -11.91 -13.06 15.60
N THR A 25 -11.93 -14.03 14.71
CA THR A 25 -11.04 -14.07 13.56
C THR A 25 -11.53 -13.12 12.47
N ASN A 26 -10.74 -12.11 12.12
CA ASN A 26 -11.05 -11.21 11.01
C ASN A 26 -10.77 -11.87 9.65
N LEU A 27 -11.81 -12.12 8.86
CA LEU A 27 -11.71 -12.84 7.59
C LEU A 27 -11.26 -11.97 6.42
N LEU A 28 -11.32 -10.64 6.55
CA LEU A 28 -11.18 -9.72 5.42
C LEU A 28 -9.84 -9.85 4.67
N GLY A 29 -8.77 -10.20 5.39
CA GLY A 29 -7.42 -10.35 4.84
C GLY A 29 -7.02 -11.77 4.45
N MET A 30 -7.89 -12.77 4.65
CA MET A 30 -7.55 -14.16 4.37
C MET A 30 -7.53 -14.42 2.86
N THR A 31 -6.45 -15.03 2.36
CA THR A 31 -6.40 -15.52 0.99
C THR A 31 -7.48 -16.58 0.75
N PRO A 32 -7.84 -16.87 -0.53
CA PRO A 32 -8.82 -17.92 -0.82
C PRO A 32 -8.48 -19.27 -0.15
N GLN A 33 -7.21 -19.65 -0.14
CA GLN A 33 -6.76 -20.88 0.53
C GLN A 33 -6.89 -20.78 2.04
N ALA A 34 -6.42 -19.69 2.66
CA ALA A 34 -6.53 -19.50 4.11
C ALA A 34 -7.99 -19.49 4.59
N LEU A 35 -8.90 -18.93 3.79
CA LEU A 35 -10.32 -18.94 4.09
C LEU A 35 -10.92 -20.34 3.95
N ILE A 36 -10.49 -21.12 2.95
CA ILE A 36 -10.88 -22.54 2.84
C ILE A 36 -10.43 -23.31 4.09
N ASP A 37 -9.18 -23.15 4.49
CA ASP A 37 -8.61 -23.83 5.66
C ASP A 37 -9.38 -23.45 6.93
N PHE A 38 -9.72 -22.15 7.10
CA PHE A 38 -10.57 -21.69 8.20
C PHE A 38 -11.94 -22.39 8.22
N PHE A 39 -12.63 -22.48 7.09
CA PHE A 39 -13.93 -23.17 7.02
C PHE A 39 -13.82 -24.67 7.30
N GLN A 40 -12.72 -25.32 6.93
CA GLN A 40 -12.47 -26.72 7.27
C GLN A 40 -12.37 -26.93 8.79
N THR A 41 -11.76 -25.99 9.53
CA THR A 41 -11.73 -26.08 11.01
C THR A 41 -13.12 -25.99 11.66
N LEU A 42 -14.09 -25.40 10.94
CA LEU A 42 -15.49 -25.34 11.37
C LEU A 42 -16.32 -26.56 10.93
N GLY A 43 -15.71 -27.54 10.24
CA GLY A 43 -16.41 -28.69 9.67
C GLY A 43 -17.22 -28.37 8.42
N GLU A 44 -16.99 -27.21 7.79
CA GLU A 44 -17.73 -26.76 6.62
C GLU A 44 -17.03 -27.10 5.30
N LYS A 45 -17.82 -27.22 4.24
CA LYS A 45 -17.31 -27.54 2.89
C LYS A 45 -16.60 -26.32 2.28
N SER A 46 -15.54 -26.56 1.51
CA SER A 46 -14.70 -25.52 0.87
C SER A 46 -15.48 -24.49 0.05
N PHE A 47 -16.57 -24.88 -0.62
CA PHE A 47 -17.37 -23.94 -1.41
C PHE A 47 -18.04 -22.85 -0.55
N ARG A 48 -18.23 -23.06 0.76
CA ARG A 48 -18.75 -22.05 1.69
C ARG A 48 -17.78 -20.89 1.84
N ALA A 49 -16.48 -21.16 1.91
CA ALA A 49 -15.44 -20.13 1.90
C ALA A 49 -15.56 -19.27 0.63
N THR A 50 -15.75 -19.89 -0.55
CA THR A 50 -15.93 -19.17 -1.81
C THR A 50 -17.17 -18.27 -1.83
N GLN A 51 -18.28 -18.69 -1.19
CA GLN A 51 -19.47 -17.84 -1.05
C GLN A 51 -19.16 -16.62 -0.18
N VAL A 52 -18.56 -16.83 0.99
CA VAL A 52 -18.19 -15.74 1.92
C VAL A 52 -17.20 -14.77 1.28
N LEU A 53 -16.20 -15.28 0.57
CA LEU A 53 -15.23 -14.45 -0.16
C LEU A 53 -15.90 -13.48 -1.14
N LYS A 54 -16.88 -13.97 -1.90
CA LYS A 54 -17.67 -13.14 -2.83
C LYS A 54 -18.52 -12.10 -2.08
N TRP A 55 -19.18 -12.48 -0.99
CA TRP A 55 -19.92 -11.53 -0.14
C TRP A 55 -19.04 -10.39 0.36
N MET A 56 -17.85 -10.73 0.86
CA MET A 56 -16.89 -9.74 1.33
C MET A 56 -16.42 -8.81 0.22
N HIS A 57 -15.87 -9.35 -0.88
CA HIS A 57 -15.08 -8.55 -1.83
C HIS A 57 -15.86 -8.10 -3.08
N HIS A 58 -16.84 -8.87 -3.56
CA HIS A 58 -17.69 -8.41 -4.66
C HIS A 58 -18.78 -7.46 -4.19
N TYR A 59 -19.44 -7.80 -3.09
CA TYR A 59 -20.63 -7.10 -2.64
C TYR A 59 -20.36 -6.10 -1.51
N GLY A 60 -19.17 -6.15 -0.88
CA GLY A 60 -18.81 -5.22 0.19
C GLY A 60 -19.56 -5.47 1.49
N VAL A 61 -20.03 -6.70 1.72
CA VAL A 61 -20.82 -7.09 2.89
C VAL A 61 -19.89 -7.48 4.03
N ASP A 62 -20.12 -6.87 5.19
CA ASP A 62 -19.42 -7.11 6.46
C ASP A 62 -20.29 -7.82 7.52
N ASP A 63 -21.56 -8.09 7.20
CA ASP A 63 -22.52 -8.75 8.08
C ASP A 63 -22.95 -10.11 7.52
N PHE A 64 -22.63 -11.19 8.25
CA PHE A 64 -22.98 -12.55 7.87
C PHE A 64 -24.49 -12.76 7.73
N SER A 65 -25.33 -11.98 8.42
CA SER A 65 -26.79 -12.12 8.36
C SER A 65 -27.33 -11.91 6.94
N GLN A 66 -26.65 -11.06 6.15
CA GLN A 66 -27.02 -10.69 4.79
C GLN A 66 -26.62 -11.72 3.73
N MET A 67 -25.83 -12.74 4.10
CA MET A 67 -25.36 -13.77 3.18
C MET A 67 -26.44 -14.83 2.95
N THR A 68 -27.43 -14.52 2.11
CA THR A 68 -28.69 -15.28 1.97
C THR A 68 -28.52 -16.70 1.42
N ASP A 69 -27.37 -17.01 0.80
CA ASP A 69 -27.03 -18.33 0.27
C ASP A 69 -26.28 -19.22 1.29
N LEU A 70 -26.13 -18.75 2.53
CA LEU A 70 -25.66 -19.52 3.69
C LEU A 70 -26.83 -19.96 4.58
N SER A 71 -26.69 -21.15 5.19
CA SER A 71 -27.66 -21.64 6.16
C SER A 71 -27.73 -20.70 7.38
N LYS A 72 -28.87 -20.65 8.07
CA LYS A 72 -29.00 -19.85 9.29
C LYS A 72 -27.98 -20.26 10.36
N GLY A 73 -27.76 -21.57 10.53
CA GLY A 73 -26.79 -22.12 11.48
C GLY A 73 -25.36 -21.67 11.19
N LEU A 74 -24.93 -21.69 9.92
CA LEU A 74 -23.59 -21.23 9.55
C LEU A 74 -23.42 -19.72 9.77
N ARG A 75 -24.43 -18.91 9.44
CA ARG A 75 -24.38 -17.46 9.70
C ARG A 75 -24.24 -17.13 11.19
N GLN A 76 -24.98 -17.85 12.03
CA GLN A 76 -24.88 -17.72 13.49
C GLN A 76 -23.48 -18.12 13.96
N ARG A 77 -22.99 -19.29 13.52
CA ARG A 77 -21.66 -19.78 13.91
C ARG A 77 -20.56 -18.80 13.53
N LEU A 78 -20.56 -18.27 12.30
CA LEU A 78 -19.59 -17.28 11.86
C LEU A 78 -19.66 -16.00 12.70
N SER A 79 -20.86 -15.57 13.09
CA SER A 79 -21.03 -14.38 13.95
C SER A 79 -20.44 -14.55 15.35
N GLU A 80 -20.31 -15.80 15.84
CA GLU A 80 -19.69 -16.13 17.13
C GLU A 80 -18.16 -16.13 17.05
N VAL A 81 -17.58 -16.70 15.98
CA VAL A 81 -16.14 -17.02 15.90
C VAL A 81 -15.34 -16.10 14.96
N ALA A 82 -16.00 -15.35 14.11
CA ALA A 82 -15.38 -14.56 13.06
C ALA A 82 -16.02 -13.17 12.92
N GLU A 83 -15.33 -12.30 12.20
CA GLU A 83 -15.82 -10.98 11.81
C GLU A 83 -15.26 -10.57 10.46
N ILE A 84 -15.85 -9.54 9.86
CA ILE A 84 -15.35 -8.89 8.65
C ILE A 84 -15.14 -7.43 9.01
N ARG A 85 -13.90 -7.04 9.31
CA ARG A 85 -13.59 -5.70 9.80
C ARG A 85 -12.54 -5.04 8.93
N ALA A 86 -12.96 -4.01 8.19
CA ALA A 86 -12.05 -3.09 7.51
C ALA A 86 -11.55 -1.99 8.46
N PRO A 87 -10.42 -1.32 8.15
CA PRO A 87 -9.99 -0.14 8.87
C PRO A 87 -11.09 0.93 8.92
N LYS A 88 -11.22 1.61 10.06
CA LYS A 88 -12.24 2.63 10.26
C LYS A 88 -11.87 3.89 9.47
N VAL A 89 -12.78 4.37 8.63
CA VAL A 89 -12.64 5.67 7.97
C VAL A 89 -12.89 6.76 9.01
N VAL A 90 -11.85 7.55 9.33
CA VAL A 90 -11.97 8.69 10.25
C VAL A 90 -12.11 10.02 9.52
N TYR A 91 -11.67 10.07 8.27
CA TYR A 91 -11.84 11.22 7.40
C TYR A 91 -11.93 10.77 5.94
N HIS A 92 -12.73 11.48 5.14
CA HIS A 92 -12.76 11.32 3.70
C HIS A 92 -12.96 12.68 3.02
N HIS A 93 -12.43 12.81 1.82
CA HIS A 93 -12.62 14.00 0.99
C HIS A 93 -12.70 13.62 -0.48
N TYR A 94 -13.67 14.18 -1.20
CA TYR A 94 -13.89 13.94 -2.62
C TYR A 94 -13.66 15.24 -3.38
N SER A 95 -12.59 15.30 -4.16
CA SER A 95 -12.23 16.44 -5.00
C SER A 95 -13.20 16.55 -6.19
N GLU A 96 -13.30 17.76 -6.74
CA GLU A 96 -14.07 18.06 -7.96
C GLU A 96 -13.54 17.29 -9.18
N ASP A 97 -12.25 16.95 -9.22
CA ASP A 97 -11.64 16.15 -10.29
C ASP A 97 -12.02 14.65 -10.21
N GLY A 98 -12.82 14.28 -9.21
CA GLY A 98 -13.29 12.93 -8.89
C GLY A 98 -12.32 12.10 -8.04
N THR A 99 -11.16 12.64 -7.67
CA THR A 99 -10.21 12.00 -6.75
C THR A 99 -10.87 11.84 -5.38
N ARG A 100 -10.75 10.67 -4.79
CA ARG A 100 -11.27 10.38 -3.45
C ARG A 100 -10.12 10.01 -2.52
N LYS A 101 -10.01 10.69 -1.39
CA LYS A 101 -9.04 10.41 -0.34
C LYS A 101 -9.75 9.91 0.91
N TRP A 102 -9.17 8.92 1.55
CA TRP A 102 -9.60 8.43 2.87
C TRP A 102 -8.42 8.37 3.82
N VAL A 103 -8.67 8.74 5.07
CA VAL A 103 -7.78 8.50 6.20
C VAL A 103 -8.39 7.38 7.03
N LEU A 104 -7.61 6.32 7.22
CA LEU A 104 -8.02 5.08 7.86
C LEU A 104 -7.28 4.91 9.18
N GLU A 105 -8.03 4.71 10.25
CA GLU A 105 -7.48 4.29 11.54
C GLU A 105 -7.20 2.79 11.50
N VAL A 106 -5.94 2.43 11.73
CA VAL A 106 -5.45 1.03 11.65
C VAL A 106 -5.06 0.47 13.02
N ASP A 107 -4.69 1.30 13.99
CA ASP A 107 -4.41 0.87 15.37
C ASP A 107 -4.35 2.07 16.32
N ALA A 108 -5.17 2.07 17.37
CA ALA A 108 -5.23 3.03 18.48
C ALA A 108 -4.54 4.39 18.23
N GLY A 109 -5.07 5.19 17.29
CA GLY A 109 -4.53 6.53 16.98
C GLY A 109 -3.43 6.59 15.89
N SER A 110 -3.26 5.52 15.12
CA SER A 110 -2.36 5.44 13.96
C SER A 110 -3.16 5.44 12.68
N TYR A 111 -2.74 6.26 11.71
CA TYR A 111 -3.53 6.50 10.50
C TYR A 111 -2.71 6.29 9.23
N VAL A 112 -3.37 5.71 8.23
CA VAL A 112 -2.84 5.60 6.87
C VAL A 112 -3.82 6.21 5.88
N GLU A 113 -3.30 6.59 4.71
CA GLU A 113 -4.10 7.20 3.66
C GLU A 113 -4.27 6.25 2.47
N THR A 114 -5.42 6.32 1.81
CA THR A 114 -5.65 5.68 0.51
C THR A 114 -6.36 6.65 -0.42
N VAL A 115 -5.99 6.62 -1.70
CA VAL A 115 -6.43 7.60 -2.70
C VAL A 115 -6.90 6.90 -3.97
N LEU A 116 -8.15 7.12 -4.38
CA LEU A 116 -8.69 6.66 -5.65
C LEU A 116 -8.60 7.80 -6.68
N ILE A 117 -7.88 7.56 -7.76
CA ILE A 117 -7.61 8.53 -8.81
C ILE A 117 -8.35 8.10 -10.08
N PRO A 118 -9.39 8.83 -10.51
CA PRO A 118 -10.02 8.58 -11.81
C PRO A 118 -9.14 9.08 -12.95
N ALA A 119 -9.23 8.39 -14.07
CA ALA A 119 -8.59 8.73 -15.34
C ALA A 119 -9.57 8.46 -16.49
N GLU A 120 -9.15 8.80 -17.70
CA GLU A 120 -9.91 8.57 -18.92
C GLU A 120 -10.28 7.08 -19.11
N SER A 121 -11.24 6.82 -20.01
CA SER A 121 -11.67 5.46 -20.38
C SER A 121 -12.11 4.61 -19.17
N HIS A 122 -12.80 5.23 -18.21
CA HIS A 122 -13.31 4.59 -16.99
C HIS A 122 -12.23 3.96 -16.08
N ARG A 123 -10.95 4.29 -16.29
CA ARG A 123 -9.87 3.82 -15.42
C ARG A 123 -9.94 4.52 -14.07
N ARG A 124 -9.88 3.75 -12.98
CA ARG A 124 -9.81 4.25 -11.60
C ARG A 124 -8.71 3.50 -10.86
N THR A 125 -7.68 4.24 -10.45
CA THR A 125 -6.48 3.68 -9.82
C THR A 125 -6.49 3.97 -8.33
N LEU A 126 -6.49 2.93 -7.51
CA LEU A 126 -6.41 3.06 -6.06
C LEU A 126 -4.95 2.97 -5.62
N CYS A 127 -4.49 3.99 -4.90
CA CYS A 127 -3.22 4.03 -4.21
C CYS A 127 -3.37 3.45 -2.81
N VAL A 128 -2.66 2.36 -2.52
CA VAL A 128 -2.77 1.58 -1.28
C VAL A 128 -1.47 1.67 -0.49
N SER A 129 -1.61 1.94 0.81
CA SER A 129 -0.55 1.95 1.81
C SER A 129 -0.26 0.53 2.31
N SER A 130 1.01 0.25 2.62
CA SER A 130 1.50 -1.05 3.11
C SER A 130 2.05 -0.97 4.53
N GLN A 131 2.39 0.21 5.05
CA GLN A 131 2.94 0.41 6.39
C GLN A 131 2.38 1.69 7.01
N VAL A 132 2.49 1.79 8.34
CA VAL A 132 2.31 3.05 9.07
C VAL A 132 3.67 3.76 9.13
N GLY A 133 3.83 4.79 8.31
CA GLY A 133 5.12 5.42 8.05
C GLY A 133 5.99 4.60 7.09
N CYS A 134 7.27 4.94 6.97
CA CYS A 134 8.23 4.21 6.13
C CYS A 134 9.66 4.30 6.69
N SER A 135 10.36 3.16 6.75
CA SER A 135 11.70 3.09 7.34
C SER A 135 12.82 3.55 6.40
N LEU A 136 12.55 3.70 5.09
CA LEU A 136 13.57 3.92 4.07
C LEU A 136 14.16 5.35 4.01
N ASP A 137 13.51 6.33 4.64
CA ASP A 137 14.03 7.71 4.77
C ASP A 137 14.38 8.39 3.42
N CYS A 138 13.59 8.16 2.38
CA CYS A 138 13.75 8.88 1.12
C CYS A 138 13.57 10.39 1.37
N SER A 139 14.58 11.20 1.01
CA SER A 139 14.69 12.59 1.46
C SER A 139 13.54 13.48 0.95
N PHE A 140 12.98 13.14 -0.21
CA PHE A 140 11.90 13.85 -0.90
C PHE A 140 10.50 13.27 -0.60
N CYS A 141 10.35 12.39 0.40
CA CYS A 141 9.08 11.76 0.73
C CYS A 141 8.58 12.20 2.11
N SER A 142 7.36 12.76 2.19
CA SER A 142 6.75 13.17 3.46
C SER A 142 6.59 11.99 4.43
N THR A 143 6.17 10.81 3.94
CA THR A 143 6.03 9.61 4.76
C THR A 143 7.36 9.14 5.35
N GLY A 144 8.47 9.28 4.61
CA GLY A 144 9.80 8.94 5.11
C GLY A 144 10.23 9.79 6.30
N LYS A 145 9.84 11.08 6.31
CA LYS A 145 10.17 12.03 7.38
C LYS A 145 9.43 11.79 8.69
N GLN A 146 8.28 11.12 8.64
CA GLN A 146 7.52 10.77 9.85
C GLN A 146 8.08 9.54 10.58
N GLY A 147 9.03 8.84 9.97
CA GLY A 147 9.59 7.62 10.53
C GLY A 147 8.70 6.41 10.28
N PHE A 148 8.86 5.38 11.11
CA PHE A 148 8.18 4.09 10.95
C PHE A 148 7.60 3.65 12.28
N GLN A 149 6.40 3.08 12.24
CA GLN A 149 5.73 2.54 13.42
C GLN A 149 5.53 1.03 13.32
N ARG A 150 4.79 0.55 12.31
CA ARG A 150 4.53 -0.88 12.09
C ARG A 150 4.13 -1.20 10.65
N ASN A 151 4.18 -2.50 10.34
CA ASN A 151 3.57 -3.06 9.14
C ASN A 151 2.05 -3.14 9.27
N LEU A 152 1.35 -3.03 8.14
CA LEU A 152 -0.08 -3.30 8.05
C LEU A 152 -0.33 -4.81 7.89
N SER A 153 -1.40 -5.32 8.48
CA SER A 153 -1.92 -6.67 8.22
C SER A 153 -2.56 -6.77 6.84
N ALA A 154 -2.77 -7.99 6.33
CA ALA A 154 -3.42 -8.19 5.05
C ALA A 154 -4.84 -7.58 5.04
N ALA A 155 -5.57 -7.67 6.16
CA ALA A 155 -6.90 -7.10 6.33
C ALA A 155 -6.88 -5.55 6.25
N GLU A 156 -5.84 -4.91 6.76
CA GLU A 156 -5.68 -3.45 6.67
C GLU A 156 -5.29 -2.99 5.26
N ILE A 157 -4.49 -3.78 4.54
CA ILE A 157 -4.10 -3.49 3.16
C ILE A 157 -5.31 -3.67 2.23
N ILE A 158 -5.92 -4.85 2.23
CA ILE A 158 -7.06 -5.14 1.35
C ILE A 158 -8.32 -4.36 1.77
N GLY A 159 -8.42 -3.99 3.05
CA GLY A 159 -9.46 -3.13 3.57
C GLY A 159 -9.50 -1.75 2.91
N GLN A 160 -8.36 -1.22 2.43
CA GLN A 160 -8.33 0.00 1.64
C GLN A 160 -9.08 -0.17 0.30
N VAL A 161 -8.88 -1.31 -0.38
CA VAL A 161 -9.62 -1.64 -1.61
C VAL A 161 -11.11 -1.83 -1.30
N TRP A 162 -11.42 -2.48 -0.18
CA TRP A 162 -12.78 -2.71 0.26
C TRP A 162 -13.53 -1.39 0.54
N VAL A 163 -12.91 -0.45 1.26
CA VAL A 163 -13.46 0.90 1.54
C VAL A 163 -13.72 1.65 0.23
N ALA A 164 -12.75 1.65 -0.69
CA ALA A 164 -12.89 2.31 -1.98
C ALA A 164 -14.03 1.70 -2.81
N GLN A 165 -14.13 0.37 -2.87
CA GLN A 165 -15.21 -0.34 -3.56
C GLN A 165 -16.57 0.02 -2.98
N ARG A 166 -16.71 -0.03 -1.65
CA ARG A 166 -17.97 0.22 -0.94
C ARG A 166 -18.44 1.67 -1.05
N SER A 167 -17.53 2.63 -1.30
CA SER A 167 -17.88 4.03 -1.55
C SER A 167 -18.70 4.28 -2.83
N PHE A 168 -18.87 3.28 -3.68
CA PHE A 168 -19.74 3.32 -4.87
C PHE A 168 -21.02 2.47 -4.70
N GLY A 169 -21.25 1.91 -3.51
CA GLY A 169 -22.34 0.98 -3.23
C GLY A 169 -22.05 -0.46 -3.69
N PRO A 170 -23.03 -1.37 -3.55
CA PRO A 170 -22.87 -2.76 -3.95
C PRO A 170 -22.61 -2.86 -5.45
N ARG A 171 -21.74 -3.78 -5.85
CA ARG A 171 -21.41 -4.02 -7.26
C ARG A 171 -22.64 -4.54 -8.00
N LYS A 172 -23.32 -3.64 -8.73
CA LYS A 172 -24.48 -3.98 -9.57
C LYS A 172 -24.08 -4.35 -11.00
N ASP A 173 -22.91 -3.89 -11.44
CA ASP A 173 -22.40 -4.07 -12.80
C ASP A 173 -20.95 -4.55 -12.77
N THR A 174 -20.66 -5.57 -13.57
CA THR A 174 -19.31 -6.12 -13.72
C THR A 174 -18.44 -5.30 -14.66
N SER A 175 -19.06 -4.50 -15.54
CA SER A 175 -18.40 -3.68 -16.56
C SER A 175 -17.89 -2.34 -16.02
N ASN A 176 -18.63 -1.71 -15.10
CA ASN A 176 -18.21 -0.47 -14.43
C ASN A 176 -17.68 -0.72 -13.00
N ARG A 177 -16.43 -1.17 -12.89
CA ARG A 177 -15.80 -1.45 -11.59
C ARG A 177 -15.37 -0.16 -10.88
N PRO A 178 -15.69 0.02 -9.57
CA PRO A 178 -15.20 1.14 -8.77
C PRO A 178 -13.68 1.28 -8.73
N VAL A 179 -12.97 0.14 -8.67
CA VAL A 179 -11.52 0.06 -8.75
C VAL A 179 -11.13 -0.79 -9.95
N THR A 180 -10.35 -0.24 -10.87
CA THR A 180 -9.87 -0.97 -12.06
C THR A 180 -8.38 -1.27 -11.99
N ASN A 181 -7.64 -0.51 -11.20
CA ASN A 181 -6.20 -0.61 -11.00
C ASN A 181 -5.86 -0.39 -9.53
N VAL A 182 -4.83 -1.07 -9.04
CA VAL A 182 -4.27 -0.85 -7.71
C VAL A 182 -2.77 -0.62 -7.85
N VAL A 183 -2.25 0.38 -7.14
CA VAL A 183 -0.81 0.65 -7.03
C VAL A 183 -0.41 0.65 -5.57
N MET A 184 0.62 -0.11 -5.22
CA MET A 184 1.25 -0.12 -3.89
C MET A 184 2.23 1.06 -3.80
N MET A 185 1.70 2.28 -3.86
CA MET A 185 2.44 3.55 -3.86
C MET A 185 1.93 4.51 -2.77
N GLY A 186 1.20 3.99 -1.79
CA GLY A 186 0.77 4.74 -0.62
C GLY A 186 1.92 4.90 0.38
N MET A 187 1.60 4.84 1.66
CA MET A 187 2.59 4.89 2.75
C MET A 187 3.29 3.54 2.89
N GLY A 188 4.62 3.55 2.97
CA GLY A 188 5.45 2.37 3.26
C GLY A 188 6.20 1.78 2.06
N GLU A 189 7.18 0.92 2.35
CA GLU A 189 7.87 0.07 1.38
C GLU A 189 7.21 -1.32 1.36
N PRO A 190 6.47 -1.69 0.29
CA PRO A 190 5.74 -2.94 0.24
C PRO A 190 6.62 -4.18 0.45
N LEU A 191 7.86 -4.18 -0.06
CA LEU A 191 8.76 -5.34 0.10
C LEU A 191 9.31 -5.53 1.52
N LEU A 192 9.16 -4.52 2.40
CA LEU A 192 9.46 -4.67 3.84
C LEU A 192 8.22 -5.10 4.64
N ASN A 193 7.07 -5.26 3.99
CA ASN A 193 5.86 -5.85 4.54
C ASN A 193 5.35 -7.01 3.67
N TYR A 194 6.23 -7.96 3.39
CA TYR A 194 6.07 -8.88 2.27
C TYR A 194 4.84 -9.78 2.34
N GLU A 195 4.67 -10.60 3.40
CA GLU A 195 3.57 -11.58 3.46
C GLU A 195 2.19 -10.90 3.42
N PRO A 196 1.90 -9.86 4.23
CA PRO A 196 0.61 -9.17 4.18
C PRO A 196 0.32 -8.53 2.82
N VAL A 197 1.35 -7.97 2.18
CA VAL A 197 1.23 -7.38 0.83
C VAL A 197 0.94 -8.45 -0.20
N LEU A 198 1.63 -9.59 -0.14
CA LEU A 198 1.46 -10.72 -1.04
C LEU A 198 0.04 -11.28 -0.96
N ASP A 199 -0.48 -11.49 0.26
CA ASP A 199 -1.83 -11.99 0.48
C ASP A 199 -2.91 -11.01 0.01
N ALA A 200 -2.73 -9.70 0.27
CA ALA A 200 -3.62 -8.68 -0.26
C ALA A 200 -3.61 -8.64 -1.79
N MET A 201 -2.44 -8.74 -2.45
CA MET A 201 -2.36 -8.78 -3.91
C MET A 201 -3.00 -10.05 -4.48
N ARG A 202 -2.88 -11.21 -3.83
CA ARG A 202 -3.60 -12.44 -4.23
C ARG A 202 -5.11 -12.20 -4.23
N LEU A 203 -5.65 -11.54 -3.21
CA LEU A 203 -7.07 -11.16 -3.16
C LEU A 203 -7.47 -10.16 -4.26
N MET A 204 -6.59 -9.20 -4.58
CA MET A 204 -6.81 -8.27 -5.70
C MET A 204 -6.92 -8.99 -7.05
N LEU A 205 -6.12 -10.03 -7.26
CA LEU A 205 -6.07 -10.79 -8.51
C LEU A 205 -7.19 -11.85 -8.63
N ASP A 206 -7.62 -12.43 -7.50
CA ASP A 206 -8.56 -13.55 -7.49
C ASP A 206 -9.95 -13.18 -8.04
N ASP A 207 -10.51 -14.02 -8.92
CA ASP A 207 -11.81 -13.80 -9.57
C ASP A 207 -13.02 -13.84 -8.63
N LYS A 208 -12.85 -14.38 -7.43
CA LYS A 208 -13.83 -14.38 -6.33
C LYS A 208 -13.55 -13.24 -5.33
N GLY A 209 -12.37 -12.63 -5.42
CA GLY A 209 -11.93 -11.41 -4.73
C GLY A 209 -12.29 -10.15 -5.53
N TYR A 210 -11.32 -9.53 -6.22
CA TYR A 210 -11.57 -8.34 -7.07
C TYR A 210 -11.38 -8.60 -8.56
N GLY A 211 -10.75 -9.72 -8.94
CA GLY A 211 -10.53 -10.16 -10.32
C GLY A 211 -9.77 -9.12 -11.15
N LEU A 212 -8.82 -8.39 -10.55
CA LEU A 212 -8.00 -7.42 -11.26
C LEU A 212 -6.95 -8.14 -12.10
N SER A 213 -6.69 -7.64 -13.31
CA SER A 213 -5.60 -8.17 -14.12
C SER A 213 -4.26 -7.94 -13.42
N LYS A 214 -3.34 -8.90 -13.52
CA LYS A 214 -1.92 -8.75 -13.13
C LYS A 214 -1.22 -7.52 -13.73
N ARG A 215 -1.69 -7.03 -14.88
CA ARG A 215 -1.21 -5.79 -15.53
C ARG A 215 -1.76 -4.50 -14.91
N ARG A 216 -2.71 -4.62 -13.99
CA ARG A 216 -3.43 -3.52 -13.34
C ARG A 216 -3.20 -3.47 -11.83
N VAL A 217 -2.53 -4.46 -11.25
CA VAL A 217 -1.96 -4.43 -9.91
C VAL A 217 -0.47 -4.15 -10.04
N THR A 218 -0.01 -3.02 -9.51
CA THR A 218 1.41 -2.61 -9.59
C THR A 218 2.02 -2.51 -8.21
N LEU A 219 3.07 -3.28 -7.95
CA LEU A 219 3.92 -3.11 -6.78
C LEU A 219 5.01 -2.09 -7.11
N SER A 220 5.16 -1.05 -6.29
CA SER A 220 6.29 -0.13 -6.36
C SER A 220 7.28 -0.41 -5.24
N THR A 221 8.57 -0.37 -5.52
CA THR A 221 9.62 -0.57 -4.52
C THR A 221 10.80 0.37 -4.74
N SER A 222 11.44 0.77 -3.65
CA SER A 222 12.70 1.51 -3.64
C SER A 222 13.93 0.63 -3.83
N GLY A 223 13.75 -0.70 -3.95
CA GLY A 223 14.81 -1.62 -4.33
C GLY A 223 15.34 -2.51 -3.21
N VAL A 224 14.45 -3.20 -2.50
CA VAL A 224 14.86 -4.30 -1.59
C VAL A 224 15.19 -5.54 -2.43
N VAL A 225 16.39 -5.58 -3.02
CA VAL A 225 16.79 -6.53 -4.07
C VAL A 225 16.44 -7.99 -3.79
N PRO A 226 16.77 -8.59 -2.63
CA PRO A 226 16.43 -10.00 -2.36
C PRO A 226 14.92 -10.27 -2.39
N MET A 227 14.11 -9.27 -2.05
CA MET A 227 12.66 -9.38 -2.04
C MET A 227 12.04 -9.21 -3.43
N ILE A 228 12.72 -8.53 -4.36
CA ILE A 228 12.31 -8.48 -5.77
C ILE A 228 12.45 -9.87 -6.40
N GLU A 229 13.56 -10.55 -6.10
CA GLU A 229 13.82 -11.90 -6.60
C GLU A 229 12.77 -12.89 -6.09
N ARG A 230 12.48 -12.84 -4.79
CA ARG A 230 11.43 -13.63 -4.13
C ARG A 230 10.04 -13.31 -4.69
N LEU A 231 9.73 -12.03 -4.92
CA LEU A 231 8.45 -11.62 -5.51
C LEU A 231 8.19 -12.32 -6.85
N GLY A 232 9.23 -12.45 -7.68
CA GLY A 232 9.13 -13.11 -8.97
C GLY A 232 8.84 -14.61 -8.90
N ASP A 233 9.10 -15.26 -7.76
CA ASP A 233 8.72 -16.67 -7.53
C ASP A 233 7.30 -16.80 -6.98
N ASP A 234 6.86 -15.82 -6.19
CA ASP A 234 5.62 -15.94 -5.42
C ASP A 234 4.39 -15.34 -6.14
N ILE A 235 4.55 -14.31 -6.98
CA ILE A 235 3.43 -13.64 -7.66
C ILE A 235 3.83 -12.89 -8.95
N ASP A 236 2.99 -13.02 -9.98
CA ASP A 236 3.12 -12.30 -11.25
C ASP A 236 2.23 -11.03 -11.23
N VAL A 237 2.84 -9.85 -11.04
CA VAL A 237 2.19 -8.51 -11.03
C VAL A 237 3.01 -7.50 -11.83
N SER A 238 2.49 -6.28 -12.02
CA SER A 238 3.29 -5.21 -12.61
C SER A 238 4.29 -4.69 -11.58
N LEU A 239 5.52 -4.39 -12.00
CA LEU A 239 6.58 -3.88 -11.13
C LEU A 239 6.99 -2.47 -11.54
N ALA A 240 7.01 -1.57 -10.56
CA ALA A 240 7.52 -0.22 -10.67
C ALA A 240 8.70 0.00 -9.71
N ILE A 241 9.72 0.72 -10.17
CA ILE A 241 10.95 0.96 -9.41
C ILE A 241 11.11 2.45 -9.14
N SER A 242 11.16 2.79 -7.86
CA SER A 242 11.46 4.13 -7.35
C SER A 242 12.96 4.40 -7.46
N LEU A 243 13.40 4.80 -8.66
CA LEU A 243 14.82 4.97 -8.99
C LEU A 243 15.33 6.36 -8.57
N HIS A 244 14.71 7.41 -9.11
CA HIS A 244 14.88 8.83 -8.73
C HIS A 244 16.27 9.47 -8.83
N ALA A 245 17.28 8.74 -9.31
CA ALA A 245 18.61 9.29 -9.59
C ALA A 245 19.30 8.45 -10.66
N ALA A 246 20.18 9.07 -11.45
CA ALA A 246 20.91 8.40 -12.52
C ALA A 246 22.27 7.84 -12.07
N THR A 247 22.79 8.29 -10.92
CA THR A 247 24.07 7.87 -10.35
C THR A 247 23.90 7.36 -8.93
N ASP A 248 24.81 6.49 -8.47
CA ASP A 248 24.74 5.93 -7.13
C ASP A 248 25.02 6.97 -6.05
N GLU A 249 25.88 7.94 -6.32
CA GLU A 249 26.22 9.03 -5.40
C GLU A 249 24.96 9.83 -5.04
N LEU A 250 24.23 10.29 -6.05
CA LEU A 250 22.99 11.02 -5.84
C LEU A 250 21.90 10.11 -5.27
N ARG A 251 21.81 8.86 -5.72
CA ARG A 251 20.80 7.92 -5.21
C ARG A 251 21.04 7.58 -3.74
N ASN A 252 22.28 7.53 -3.27
CA ASN A 252 22.62 7.34 -1.87
C ASN A 252 22.10 8.46 -0.96
N GLU A 253 21.94 9.67 -1.49
CA GLU A 253 21.37 10.82 -0.79
C GLU A 253 19.85 10.81 -0.83
N LEU A 254 19.27 10.61 -2.01
CA LEU A 254 17.82 10.69 -2.22
C LEU A 254 17.07 9.45 -1.71
N VAL A 255 17.65 8.26 -1.89
CA VAL A 255 17.06 6.95 -1.62
C VAL A 255 18.08 6.07 -0.88
N PRO A 256 18.25 6.24 0.44
CA PRO A 256 19.39 5.70 1.21
C PRO A 256 19.61 4.19 1.14
N ILE A 257 18.57 3.39 0.82
CA ILE A 257 18.70 1.95 0.60
C ILE A 257 19.68 1.61 -0.54
N ASN A 258 19.99 2.57 -1.42
CA ASN A 258 21.00 2.42 -2.47
C ASN A 258 22.39 2.09 -1.93
N LYS A 259 22.73 2.56 -0.72
CA LYS A 259 24.01 2.23 -0.07
C LYS A 259 24.16 0.74 0.21
N LYS A 260 23.04 0.03 0.34
CA LYS A 260 22.99 -1.43 0.52
C LYS A 260 22.80 -2.16 -0.81
N TYR A 261 21.93 -1.64 -1.67
CA TYR A 261 21.60 -2.22 -2.97
C TYR A 261 21.68 -1.13 -4.05
N ASN A 262 22.83 -1.05 -4.71
CA ASN A 262 23.13 -0.03 -5.71
C ASN A 262 22.27 -0.19 -6.98
N ILE A 263 22.36 0.76 -7.91
CA ILE A 263 21.56 0.79 -9.14
C ILE A 263 21.77 -0.49 -9.98
N ASP A 264 23.00 -0.97 -10.12
CA ASP A 264 23.30 -2.14 -10.95
C ASP A 264 22.71 -3.43 -10.37
N ALA A 265 22.78 -3.62 -9.05
CA ALA A 265 22.14 -4.73 -8.37
C ALA A 265 20.60 -4.66 -8.52
N LEU A 266 20.04 -3.46 -8.44
CA LEU A 266 18.60 -3.23 -8.63
C LEU A 266 18.16 -3.57 -10.06
N ILE A 267 18.90 -3.12 -11.07
CA ILE A 267 18.63 -3.45 -12.48
C ILE A 267 18.71 -4.96 -12.72
N THR A 268 19.73 -5.62 -12.16
CA THR A 268 19.91 -7.08 -12.27
C THR A 268 18.70 -7.82 -11.67
N ALA A 269 18.24 -7.43 -10.48
CA ALA A 269 17.06 -8.01 -9.86
C ALA A 269 15.80 -7.81 -10.71
N CYS A 270 15.64 -6.63 -11.31
CA CYS A 270 14.52 -6.34 -12.21
C CYS A 270 14.54 -7.19 -13.48
N GLN A 271 15.72 -7.44 -14.06
CA GLN A 271 15.87 -8.36 -15.19
C GLN A 271 15.50 -9.79 -14.78
N GLY A 272 15.91 -10.22 -13.57
CA GLY A 272 15.50 -11.50 -13.00
C GLY A 272 13.98 -11.63 -12.87
N TYR A 273 13.32 -10.58 -12.34
CA TYR A 273 11.86 -10.52 -12.24
C TYR A 273 11.18 -10.64 -13.61
N LEU A 274 11.63 -9.87 -14.61
CA LEU A 274 11.07 -9.92 -15.96
C LEU A 274 11.23 -11.30 -16.63
N LYS A 275 12.36 -11.99 -16.40
CA LYS A 275 12.58 -13.34 -16.95
C LYS A 275 11.59 -14.38 -16.41
N LYS A 276 11.09 -14.19 -15.18
CA LYS A 276 10.06 -15.05 -14.56
C LYS A 276 8.65 -14.69 -15.04
N CYS A 277 8.46 -13.50 -15.61
CA CYS A 277 7.16 -13.10 -16.19
C CYS A 277 6.93 -13.79 -17.54
N GLY A 278 5.78 -14.44 -17.71
CA GLY A 278 5.42 -15.13 -18.95
C GLY A 278 4.95 -14.23 -20.11
N ASP A 279 5.09 -12.90 -20.00
CA ASP A 279 4.68 -11.96 -21.05
C ASP A 279 5.70 -10.84 -21.29
N LYS A 280 5.52 -10.09 -22.40
CA LYS A 280 6.44 -9.03 -22.84
C LYS A 280 6.28 -7.72 -22.08
N ARG A 281 5.91 -7.76 -20.79
CA ARG A 281 5.79 -6.52 -20.01
C ARG A 281 7.16 -5.91 -19.75
N VAL A 282 7.14 -4.64 -19.38
CA VAL A 282 8.33 -3.85 -19.08
C VAL A 282 8.22 -3.27 -17.67
N ILE A 283 9.37 -2.98 -17.05
CA ILE A 283 9.40 -2.28 -15.76
C ILE A 283 8.95 -0.83 -15.94
N THR A 284 8.23 -0.29 -14.96
CA THR A 284 7.99 1.15 -14.89
C THR A 284 9.03 1.80 -13.98
N ILE A 285 9.84 2.70 -14.52
CA ILE A 285 10.80 3.48 -13.72
C ILE A 285 10.10 4.75 -13.25
N GLU A 286 9.93 4.89 -11.94
CA GLU A 286 9.44 6.12 -11.34
C GLU A 286 10.63 7.06 -11.08
N TYR A 287 10.56 8.28 -11.61
CA TYR A 287 11.63 9.27 -11.52
C TYR A 287 11.06 10.62 -11.09
N THR A 288 11.23 10.96 -9.81
CA THR A 288 10.80 12.24 -9.26
C THR A 288 11.79 13.31 -9.70
N LEU A 289 11.33 14.27 -10.52
CA LEU A 289 12.14 15.38 -10.99
C LEU A 289 12.13 16.50 -9.93
N ILE A 290 13.32 16.85 -9.45
CA ILE A 290 13.56 17.84 -8.41
C ILE A 290 14.42 18.96 -9.00
N ASP A 291 13.95 20.19 -8.85
CA ASP A 291 14.56 21.41 -9.39
C ASP A 291 16.04 21.53 -9.01
N GLY A 292 16.92 21.47 -10.01
CA GLY A 292 18.36 21.67 -9.85
C GLY A 292 19.11 20.52 -9.18
N VAL A 293 18.45 19.38 -8.94
CA VAL A 293 19.05 18.22 -8.25
C VAL A 293 19.27 17.05 -9.20
N ASN A 294 18.26 16.67 -9.97
CA ASN A 294 18.28 15.47 -10.81
C ASN A 294 17.52 15.64 -12.14
N ASP A 295 17.25 16.88 -12.53
CA ASP A 295 16.34 17.24 -13.62
C ASP A 295 17.07 17.93 -14.78
N SER A 296 18.36 17.68 -14.97
CA SER A 296 19.12 18.18 -16.11
C SER A 296 19.05 17.25 -17.32
N VAL A 297 19.32 17.77 -18.52
CA VAL A 297 19.44 16.94 -19.75
C VAL A 297 20.60 15.95 -19.64
N THR A 298 21.65 16.29 -18.89
CA THR A 298 22.77 15.39 -18.62
C THR A 298 22.31 14.20 -17.79
N ASP A 299 21.50 14.43 -16.74
CA ASP A 299 20.92 13.37 -15.93
C ASP A 299 20.06 12.43 -16.76
N ALA A 300 19.26 12.97 -17.70
CA ALA A 300 18.46 12.17 -18.63
C ALA A 300 19.32 11.24 -19.50
N LYS A 301 20.46 11.74 -20.01
CA LYS A 301 21.40 10.95 -20.81
C LYS A 301 22.06 9.84 -19.99
N VAL A 302 22.50 10.15 -18.77
CA VAL A 302 23.10 9.15 -17.87
C VAL A 302 22.06 8.10 -17.47
N LEU A 303 20.82 8.52 -17.20
CA LEU A 303 19.70 7.64 -16.89
C LEU A 303 19.43 6.67 -18.05
N ALA A 304 19.33 7.17 -19.28
CA ALA A 304 19.14 6.35 -20.46
C ALA A 304 20.26 5.32 -20.64
N GLN A 305 21.52 5.73 -20.45
CA GLN A 305 22.65 4.81 -20.52
C GLN A 305 22.58 3.70 -19.45
N ARG A 306 22.21 4.05 -18.21
CA ARG A 306 22.03 3.07 -17.12
C ARG A 306 20.93 2.06 -17.43
N LEU A 307 19.83 2.51 -18.04
CA LEU A 307 18.66 1.68 -18.31
C LEU A 307 18.74 0.88 -19.62
N GLN A 308 19.84 0.95 -20.37
CA GLN A 308 19.94 0.36 -21.72
C GLN A 308 19.65 -1.14 -21.75
N SER A 309 19.97 -1.86 -20.67
CA SER A 309 19.83 -3.31 -20.55
C SER A 309 18.49 -3.74 -19.95
N LEU A 310 17.64 -2.79 -19.55
CA LEU A 310 16.37 -3.05 -18.88
C LEU A 310 15.20 -2.61 -19.76
N PRO A 311 14.36 -3.54 -20.25
CA PRO A 311 13.10 -3.19 -20.89
C PRO A 311 12.22 -2.41 -19.92
N CYS A 312 12.07 -1.11 -20.18
CA CYS A 312 11.34 -0.23 -19.30
C CYS A 312 10.64 0.92 -20.02
N LYS A 313 9.69 1.52 -19.32
CA LYS A 313 9.15 2.85 -19.59
C LYS A 313 9.44 3.74 -18.38
N ILE A 314 9.55 5.04 -18.60
CA ILE A 314 9.91 6.01 -17.58
C ILE A 314 8.69 6.86 -17.26
N ASN A 315 8.34 6.96 -15.99
CA ASN A 315 7.30 7.83 -15.48
C ASN A 315 7.95 8.97 -14.71
N LEU A 316 7.93 10.16 -15.31
CA LEU A 316 8.46 11.38 -14.74
C LEU A 316 7.42 11.98 -13.80
N ILE A 317 7.79 12.20 -12.55
CA ILE A 317 6.94 12.80 -11.53
C ILE A 317 7.53 14.16 -11.15
N PRO A 318 6.98 15.28 -11.64
CA PRO A 318 7.37 16.59 -11.13
C PRO A 318 7.16 16.62 -9.61
N PHE A 319 8.18 17.01 -8.85
CA PHE A 319 8.14 16.99 -7.39
C PHE A 319 6.92 17.75 -6.85
N ASN A 320 6.19 17.13 -5.91
CA ASN A 320 5.09 17.76 -5.19
C ASN A 320 5.62 18.26 -3.84
N PRO A 321 5.62 19.58 -3.59
CA PRO A 321 6.12 20.12 -2.33
C PRO A 321 5.23 19.69 -1.16
N PHE A 322 5.84 19.62 0.01
CA PHE A 322 5.18 19.39 1.30
C PHE A 322 5.85 20.27 2.36
N PRO A 323 5.21 20.54 3.51
CA PRO A 323 5.77 21.43 4.52
C PRO A 323 7.20 21.04 4.93
N ASN A 324 8.09 22.04 5.03
CA ASN A 324 9.47 21.90 5.51
C ASN A 324 10.43 21.06 4.62
N THR A 325 10.05 20.78 3.37
CA THR A 325 10.99 20.22 2.39
C THR A 325 11.98 21.27 1.87
N GLN A 326 13.23 20.85 1.62
CA GLN A 326 14.24 21.68 0.96
C GLN A 326 14.15 21.63 -0.57
N TYR A 327 13.37 20.69 -1.11
CA TYR A 327 13.27 20.44 -2.54
C TYR A 327 12.20 21.31 -3.20
N ARG A 328 12.38 21.60 -4.49
CA ARG A 328 11.43 22.40 -5.27
C ARG A 328 10.97 21.66 -6.52
N LYS A 329 9.75 22.02 -6.95
CA LYS A 329 9.18 21.55 -8.20
C LYS A 329 9.94 22.20 -9.37
N PRO A 330 10.44 21.42 -10.34
CA PRO A 330 11.12 21.96 -11.51
C PRO A 330 10.15 22.73 -12.41
N SER A 331 10.69 23.67 -13.19
CA SER A 331 9.89 24.38 -14.20
C SER A 331 9.41 23.44 -15.29
N ARG A 332 8.27 23.75 -15.90
CA ARG A 332 7.71 22.96 -17.01
C ARG A 332 8.70 22.78 -18.16
N ASN A 333 9.48 23.81 -18.49
CA ASN A 333 10.49 23.75 -19.55
C ASN A 333 11.59 22.72 -19.23
N ARG A 334 12.05 22.63 -17.98
CA ARG A 334 13.04 21.62 -17.56
C ARG A 334 12.47 20.21 -17.64
N VAL A 335 11.23 20.01 -17.17
CA VAL A 335 10.54 18.72 -17.28
C VAL A 335 10.40 18.28 -18.74
N MET A 336 9.96 19.18 -19.62
CA MET A 336 9.80 18.88 -21.06
C MET A 336 11.15 18.63 -21.75
N ALA A 337 12.20 19.37 -21.40
CA ALA A 337 13.54 19.13 -21.93
C ALA A 337 14.11 17.77 -21.50
N PHE A 338 13.90 17.37 -20.24
CA PHE A 338 14.28 16.05 -19.73
C PHE A 338 13.51 14.93 -20.46
N GLN A 339 12.20 15.11 -20.62
CA GLN A 339 11.35 14.18 -21.36
C GLN A 339 11.80 14.04 -22.82
N GLN A 340 12.04 15.16 -23.51
CA GLN A 340 12.48 15.17 -24.90
C GLN A 340 13.81 14.44 -25.06
N ALA A 341 14.77 14.67 -24.16
CA ALA A 341 16.05 13.97 -24.18
C ALA A 341 15.88 12.44 -24.04
N LEU A 342 14.94 11.97 -23.22
CA LEU A 342 14.64 10.54 -23.12
C LEU A 342 13.95 9.98 -24.38
N TYR A 343 13.05 10.76 -25.00
CA TYR A 343 12.42 10.37 -26.27
C TYR A 343 13.44 10.25 -27.41
N ASP A 344 14.36 11.22 -27.52
CA ASP A 344 15.42 11.21 -28.53
C ASP A 344 16.36 10.01 -28.37
N LEU A 345 16.44 9.44 -27.16
CA LEU A 345 17.20 8.24 -26.82
C LEU A 345 16.36 6.94 -26.89
N GLY A 346 15.12 7.01 -27.37
CA GLY A 346 14.28 5.84 -27.65
C GLY A 346 13.44 5.34 -26.47
N TYR A 347 13.37 6.07 -25.35
CA TYR A 347 12.56 5.68 -24.20
C TYR A 347 11.14 6.23 -24.27
N THR A 348 10.15 5.42 -23.87
CA THR A 348 8.83 5.96 -23.57
C THR A 348 8.88 6.68 -22.22
N ALA A 349 8.78 8.00 -22.22
CA ALA A 349 8.75 8.83 -21.02
C ALA A 349 7.41 9.56 -20.86
N THR A 350 6.60 9.22 -19.86
CA THR A 350 5.34 9.92 -19.56
C THR A 350 5.50 10.87 -18.39
N ILE A 351 4.91 12.07 -18.47
CA ILE A 351 4.83 12.98 -17.32
C ILE A 351 3.55 12.68 -16.56
N ARG A 352 3.67 12.33 -15.28
CA ARG A 352 2.52 12.11 -14.41
C ARG A 352 1.87 13.45 -14.09
N SER A 353 0.61 13.60 -14.47
CA SER A 353 -0.21 14.76 -14.07
C SER A 353 -0.39 14.74 -12.55
N THR A 354 -0.21 15.88 -11.89
CA THR A 354 -0.60 16.05 -10.48
C THR A 354 -2.13 15.91 -10.39
N ARG A 355 -2.62 15.11 -9.43
CA ARG A 355 -4.05 14.87 -9.18
C ARG A 355 -4.28 14.95 -7.68
N GLY A 356 -5.39 15.58 -7.26
CA GLY A 356 -5.73 15.75 -5.85
C GLY A 356 -4.75 16.63 -5.05
N ASP A 357 -4.11 17.62 -5.69
CA ASP A 357 -3.19 18.55 -5.00
C ASP A 357 -3.96 19.48 -4.03
N ASP A 358 -5.22 19.79 -4.37
CA ASP A 358 -6.18 20.53 -3.54
C ASP A 358 -6.50 19.85 -2.20
N ILE A 359 -6.19 18.56 -2.08
CA ILE A 359 -6.55 17.70 -0.93
C ILE A 359 -5.35 16.93 -0.38
N ASP A 360 -4.12 17.38 -0.68
CA ASP A 360 -2.85 16.75 -0.29
C ASP A 360 -2.82 15.23 -0.59
N ALA A 361 -3.35 14.84 -1.74
CA ALA A 361 -3.44 13.44 -2.18
C ALA A 361 -2.40 13.07 -3.25
N ALA A 362 -1.52 14.00 -3.64
CA ALA A 362 -0.50 13.72 -4.63
C ALA A 362 0.59 12.80 -4.06
N CYS A 363 1.31 12.09 -4.95
CA CYS A 363 2.35 11.17 -4.54
C CYS A 363 3.43 11.87 -3.69
N GLY A 364 3.76 11.26 -2.55
CA GLY A 364 4.75 11.79 -1.61
C GLY A 364 4.22 12.80 -0.59
N GLN A 365 2.94 13.21 -0.68
CA GLN A 365 2.30 14.12 0.28
C GLN A 365 1.50 13.42 1.37
N LEU A 366 1.29 12.09 1.28
CA LEU A 366 0.50 11.35 2.26
C LEU A 366 1.18 11.42 3.63
N VAL A 367 0.54 12.15 4.54
CA VAL A 367 1.09 12.37 5.88
C VAL A 367 0.55 11.29 6.81
N GLY A 368 -0.76 11.12 6.92
CA GLY A 368 -1.33 10.34 8.02
C GLY A 368 -0.91 10.91 9.39
N GLN A 369 -1.01 10.09 10.43
CA GLN A 369 -0.50 10.41 11.77
C GLN A 369 0.21 9.15 12.29
N VAL A 370 1.51 9.28 12.54
CA VAL A 370 2.41 8.17 12.90
C VAL A 370 2.96 8.41 14.30
N GLN A 371 2.75 7.44 15.20
CA GLN A 371 3.48 7.41 16.48
C GLN A 371 4.87 6.82 16.24
N ASP A 372 5.81 7.71 15.90
CA ASP A 372 7.14 7.33 15.43
C ASP A 372 7.97 6.58 16.50
N LYS A 373 8.32 5.32 16.21
CA LYS A 373 9.21 4.50 17.06
C LYS A 373 10.70 4.70 16.74
N THR A 374 11.03 5.39 15.65
CA THR A 374 12.41 5.58 15.18
C THR A 374 13.08 6.86 15.70
N ARG A 375 12.35 7.68 16.47
CA ARG A 375 12.79 9.01 16.98
C ARG A 375 13.22 9.99 15.88
N ARG A 376 12.79 9.77 14.64
CA ARG A 376 13.12 10.61 13.48
C ARG A 376 12.27 11.88 13.43
N SER A 377 10.98 11.76 13.74
CA SER A 377 10.06 12.89 13.92
C SER A 377 10.61 13.89 14.94
N ALA A 378 11.10 13.41 16.09
CA ALA A 378 11.70 14.24 17.13
C ALA A 378 12.97 14.97 16.68
N LYS A 379 13.88 14.28 15.95
CA LYS A 379 15.06 14.93 15.35
C LYS A 379 14.68 15.98 14.32
N TYR A 380 13.66 15.71 13.50
CA TYR A 380 13.17 16.64 12.50
C TYR A 380 12.50 17.86 13.14
N GLN A 381 11.69 17.66 14.19
CA GLN A 381 11.11 18.74 14.99
C GLN A 381 12.18 19.60 15.67
N GLN A 382 13.28 18.99 16.14
CA GLN A 382 14.42 19.75 16.69
C GLN A 382 15.13 20.60 15.65
N VAL A 383 15.35 20.06 14.44
CA VAL A 383 15.87 20.83 13.31
C VAL A 383 14.92 21.98 12.96
N ILE A 384 13.61 21.75 12.91
CA ILE A 384 12.60 22.81 12.69
C ILE A 384 12.69 23.90 13.77
N ALA A 385 12.72 23.51 15.05
CA ALA A 385 12.78 24.44 16.17
C ALA A 385 14.06 25.29 16.20
N THR A 386 15.15 24.79 15.60
CA THR A 386 16.41 25.53 15.47
C THR A 386 16.56 26.29 14.15
N SER A 387 15.64 26.08 13.19
CA SER A 387 15.62 26.73 11.87
C SER A 387 14.55 27.83 11.74
N ALA A 388 13.72 28.02 12.76
CA ALA A 388 12.74 29.09 12.80
C ALA A 388 13.43 30.41 13.21
N PRO A 389 13.18 31.53 12.50
CA PRO A 389 13.78 32.83 12.81
C PRO A 389 13.38 33.39 14.18
#